data_AF-A0A951I281-F1
#
_entry.id   AF-A0A951I281-F1
#
_cell.length_a   1.000
_cell.length_b   1.000
_cell.length_c   1.000
_cell.angle_alpha   90.00
_cell.angle_beta   90.00
_cell.angle_gamma   90.00
#
_symmetry.space_group_name_H-M   'P 1'
#
loop_
_entity.id
_entity.type
_entity.pdbx_description
1 polymer ?
#
loop_
_entity_poly.entity_id
_entity_poly.type
_entity_poly.pdbx_seq_one_letter_code
_entity_poly.pdbx_strand_id
1 'polypeptide(L)'
;MSEQENAPAESAPESTPESTATEPAAPAEEITYHAVEKDGQVTAIWEMQGRKHLRTIDPRSRQGQEILRLYTADHQDEPAATGTESSDAASS
;
A
#
# COMPACT_ATOMS: atom_id res chain seq x y z
N MET A 1 -37.94 -14.56 -54.08
CA MET A 1 -37.25 -13.74 -53.07
C MET A 1 -37.61 -14.31 -51.71
N SER A 2 -36.67 -14.18 -50.78
CA SER A 2 -36.37 -15.07 -49.66
C SER A 2 -37.47 -15.34 -48.64
N GLU A 3 -37.43 -16.57 -48.13
CA GLU A 3 -38.12 -17.07 -46.94
C GLU A 3 -37.84 -16.18 -45.71
N GLN A 4 -38.87 -15.90 -44.93
CA GLN A 4 -38.76 -15.20 -43.65
C GLN A 4 -39.34 -16.11 -42.57
N GLU A 5 -38.52 -17.03 -42.09
CA GLU A 5 -38.74 -17.81 -40.88
C GLU A 5 -38.07 -17.07 -39.72
N ASN A 6 -38.86 -16.49 -38.83
CA ASN A 6 -38.38 -15.85 -37.61
C ASN A 6 -38.82 -16.70 -36.42
N ALA A 7 -37.92 -17.55 -35.96
CA ALA A 7 -38.04 -18.26 -34.69
C ALA A 7 -37.11 -17.60 -33.66
N PRO A 8 -37.62 -17.09 -32.54
CA PRO A 8 -36.82 -16.91 -31.35
C PRO A 8 -37.13 -18.07 -30.40
N ALA A 9 -36.49 -19.21 -30.62
CA ALA A 9 -36.39 -20.25 -29.61
C ALA A 9 -34.95 -20.26 -29.07
N GLU A 10 -34.86 -19.90 -27.80
CA GLU A 10 -33.90 -20.46 -26.84
C GLU A 10 -32.42 -20.12 -27.08
N SER A 11 -31.92 -19.17 -26.29
CA SER A 11 -30.56 -19.25 -25.79
C SER A 11 -30.58 -18.84 -24.33
N ALA A 12 -30.21 -19.81 -23.51
CA ALA A 12 -30.24 -19.81 -22.06
C ALA A 12 -29.56 -18.57 -21.47
N PRO A 13 -30.01 -18.08 -20.29
CA PRO A 13 -29.10 -17.36 -19.42
C PRO A 13 -28.08 -18.37 -18.90
N GLU A 14 -26.97 -18.54 -19.60
CA GLU A 14 -25.78 -19.13 -18.99
C GLU A 14 -25.21 -18.06 -18.05
N SER A 15 -25.85 -17.94 -16.90
CA SER A 15 -25.27 -17.35 -15.70
C SER A 15 -24.08 -18.23 -15.35
N THR A 16 -22.89 -17.86 -15.82
CA THR A 16 -21.63 -18.34 -15.25
C THR A 16 -21.58 -17.89 -13.80
N PRO A 17 -21.72 -18.79 -12.82
CA PRO A 17 -21.36 -18.48 -11.44
C PRO A 17 -19.84 -18.60 -11.33
N GLU A 18 -19.24 -17.62 -10.69
CA GLU A 18 -18.09 -17.86 -9.81
C GLU A 18 -16.83 -18.40 -10.51
N SER A 19 -16.15 -17.51 -11.24
CA SER A 19 -14.68 -17.53 -11.12
C SER A 19 -14.32 -16.95 -9.77
N THR A 20 -14.28 -17.83 -8.78
CA THR A 20 -13.49 -17.72 -7.57
C THR A 20 -12.02 -17.58 -7.98
N ALA A 21 -11.63 -16.39 -8.41
CA ALA A 21 -10.24 -16.00 -8.40
C ALA A 21 -9.88 -15.70 -6.94
N THR A 22 -9.69 -16.75 -6.16
CA THR A 22 -8.63 -16.74 -5.15
C THR A 22 -7.34 -16.58 -5.94
N GLU A 23 -7.03 -15.33 -6.30
CA GLU A 23 -5.66 -14.98 -6.63
C GLU A 23 -4.82 -15.38 -5.42
N PRO A 24 -3.73 -16.15 -5.60
CA PRO A 24 -2.75 -16.23 -4.54
C PRO A 24 -2.35 -14.79 -4.26
N ALA A 25 -2.59 -14.32 -3.03
CA ALA A 25 -2.09 -13.04 -2.58
C ALA A 25 -0.59 -13.03 -2.90
N ALA A 26 -0.22 -12.40 -4.01
CA ALA A 26 1.16 -12.04 -4.29
C ALA A 26 1.69 -11.42 -3.00
N PRO A 27 2.91 -11.75 -2.56
CA PRO A 27 3.43 -11.22 -1.29
C PRO A 27 3.16 -9.73 -1.32
N ALA A 28 2.21 -9.28 -0.49
CA ALA A 28 1.67 -7.94 -0.59
C ALA A 28 2.84 -7.05 -0.25
N GLU A 29 3.51 -6.54 -1.28
CA GLU A 29 4.74 -5.80 -1.10
C GLU A 29 4.40 -4.65 -0.15
N GLU A 30 5.11 -4.61 0.97
CA GLU A 30 4.77 -3.73 2.08
C GLU A 30 4.77 -2.28 1.59
N ILE A 31 3.66 -1.58 1.87
CA ILE A 31 3.54 -0.16 1.60
C ILE A 31 4.17 0.59 2.76
N THR A 32 5.27 1.28 2.50
CA THR A 32 5.97 2.12 3.45
C THR A 32 5.76 3.59 3.09
N TYR A 33 5.68 4.46 4.09
CA TYR A 33 5.57 5.90 3.87
C TYR A 33 6.82 6.63 4.36
N HIS A 34 7.31 7.60 3.59
CA HIS A 34 8.46 8.42 3.96
C HIS A 34 8.12 9.91 3.95
N ALA A 35 8.19 10.57 5.09
CA ALA A 35 7.93 12.00 5.22
C ALA A 35 9.19 12.81 4.88
N VAL A 36 9.07 13.73 3.92
CA VAL A 36 10.16 14.64 3.54
C VAL A 36 9.98 15.95 4.28
N GLU A 37 10.88 16.24 5.20
CA GLU A 37 10.86 17.45 6.02
C GLU A 37 11.82 18.52 5.48
N LYS A 38 11.38 19.78 5.54
CA LYS A 38 12.19 20.95 5.23
C LYS A 38 11.88 22.04 6.25
N ASP A 39 12.92 22.63 6.84
CA ASP A 39 12.77 23.67 7.88
C ASP A 39 11.88 23.21 9.06
N GLY A 40 11.89 21.91 9.38
CA GLY A 40 11.06 21.31 10.44
C GLY A 40 9.57 21.12 10.06
N GLN A 41 9.20 21.29 8.80
CA GLN A 41 7.85 21.05 8.29
C GLN A 41 7.85 19.94 7.25
N VAL A 42 6.93 18.97 7.39
CA VAL A 42 6.69 17.96 6.34
C VAL A 42 6.17 18.67 5.08
N THR A 43 6.89 18.52 3.99
CA THR A 43 6.58 19.12 2.69
C THR A 43 5.95 18.14 1.71
N ALA A 44 6.23 16.86 1.87
CA ALA A 44 5.72 15.78 1.04
C ALA A 44 5.77 14.45 1.79
N ILE A 45 4.88 13.52 1.45
CA ILE A 45 4.94 12.14 1.94
C ILE A 45 5.05 11.23 0.72
N TRP A 46 6.03 10.34 0.70
CA TRP A 46 6.22 9.38 -0.39
C TRP A 46 5.62 8.04 0.00
N GLU A 47 4.72 7.55 -0.84
CA GLU A 47 4.23 6.17 -0.76
C GLU A 47 5.20 5.29 -1.55
N MET A 48 5.81 4.34 -0.85
CA MET A 48 6.80 3.42 -1.37
C MET A 48 6.25 2.00 -1.31
N GLN A 49 6.48 1.20 -2.34
CA GLN A 49 6.25 -0.24 -2.33
C GLN A 49 7.61 -0.94 -2.42
N GLY A 50 8.06 -1.50 -1.30
CA GLY A 50 9.44 -1.92 -1.14
C GLY A 50 10.42 -0.77 -1.41
N ARG A 51 11.14 -0.82 -2.54
CA ARG A 51 12.13 0.21 -2.95
C ARG A 51 11.63 1.20 -4.01
N LYS A 52 10.40 1.02 -4.50
CA LYS A 52 9.85 1.81 -5.61
C LYS A 52 8.96 2.93 -5.07
N HIS A 53 9.16 4.15 -5.57
CA HIS A 53 8.22 5.25 -5.34
C HIS A 53 6.94 5.06 -6.15
N LEU A 54 5.80 5.01 -5.48
CA LEU A 54 4.49 4.93 -6.10
C LEU A 54 3.96 6.33 -6.40
N ARG A 55 3.85 7.18 -5.38
CA ARG A 55 3.29 8.52 -5.49
C ARG A 55 3.68 9.43 -4.34
N THR A 56 3.54 10.73 -4.57
CA THR A 56 3.66 11.75 -3.53
C THR A 56 2.27 12.15 -3.03
N ILE A 57 2.08 12.10 -1.73
CA ILE A 57 0.87 12.48 -1.00
C ILE A 57 1.12 13.84 -0.35
N ASP A 58 0.18 14.76 -0.53
CA ASP A 58 0.24 16.07 0.13
C ASP A 58 -0.01 15.92 1.64
N PRO A 59 0.87 16.46 2.52
CA PRO A 59 0.77 16.26 3.96
C PRO A 59 -0.45 16.95 4.60
N ARG A 60 -1.05 17.93 3.90
CA ARG A 60 -2.24 18.65 4.36
C ARG A 60 -3.53 18.02 3.83
N SER A 61 -3.44 17.09 2.89
CA SER A 61 -4.58 16.28 2.46
C SER A 61 -5.07 15.39 3.62
N ARG A 62 -6.35 14.97 3.55
CA ARG A 62 -6.92 14.06 4.54
C ARG A 62 -6.10 12.78 4.70
N GLN A 63 -5.72 12.17 3.58
CA GLN A 63 -4.88 10.96 3.59
C GLN A 63 -3.51 11.23 4.24
N GLY A 64 -2.85 12.34 3.86
CA GLY A 64 -1.57 12.72 4.45
C GLY A 64 -1.65 12.93 5.96
N GLN A 65 -2.71 13.58 6.43
CA GLN A 65 -2.96 13.78 7.86
C GLN A 65 -3.20 12.46 8.61
N GLU A 66 -3.92 11.51 8.01
CA GLU A 66 -4.13 10.18 8.60
C GLU A 66 -2.81 9.40 8.70
N ILE A 67 -1.99 9.41 7.64
CA ILE A 67 -0.66 8.78 7.63
C ILE A 67 0.23 9.41 8.71
N LEU A 68 0.31 10.74 8.78
CA LEU A 68 1.13 11.44 9.77
C LEU A 68 0.67 11.18 11.20
N ARG A 69 -0.65 11.09 11.44
CA ARG A 69 -1.20 10.75 12.76
C ARG A 69 -0.76 9.36 13.18
N LEU A 70 -0.88 8.37 12.31
CA LEU A 70 -0.46 6.99 12.60
C LEU A 70 1.04 6.91 12.84
N TYR A 71 1.85 7.58 12.01
CA TYR A 71 3.30 7.60 12.16
C TYR A 71 3.74 8.25 13.47
N THR A 72 3.13 9.38 13.84
CA THR A 72 3.42 10.07 15.12
C THR A 72 2.95 9.26 16.33
N ALA A 73 1.85 8.51 16.21
CA ALA A 73 1.32 7.68 17.28
C ALA A 73 2.10 6.38 17.49
N ASP A 74 2.66 5.80 16.43
CA ASP A 74 3.36 4.52 16.43
C ASP A 74 4.88 4.68 16.67
N HIS A 75 5.49 5.77 16.18
CA HIS A 75 6.93 6.05 16.37
C HIS A 75 7.30 6.61 17.76
N GLN A 76 6.37 6.67 18.72
CA GLN A 76 6.73 6.98 20.11
C GLN A 76 7.33 5.78 20.86
N ASP A 77 7.29 4.57 20.29
CA ASP A 77 7.79 3.35 20.93
C ASP A 77 9.07 2.77 20.29
N GLU A 78 9.64 3.38 19.24
CA GLU A 78 10.93 2.94 18.67
C GLU A 78 12.07 3.80 19.23
N PRO A 79 12.81 3.36 20.27
CA PRO A 79 14.02 4.03 20.67
C PRO A 79 14.99 4.00 19.49
N ALA A 80 15.38 5.20 19.07
CA ALA A 80 16.44 5.44 18.11
C ALA A 80 17.51 4.35 18.18
N ALA A 81 17.70 3.67 17.05
CA ALA A 81 18.78 2.77 16.73
C ALA A 81 19.89 2.79 17.79
N THR A 82 20.02 1.68 18.52
CA THR A 82 21.01 1.43 19.55
C THR A 82 22.42 1.75 19.05
N GLY A 83 22.82 3.01 19.22
CA GLY A 83 24.19 3.44 19.39
C GLY A 83 24.63 3.07 20.80
N THR A 84 25.00 1.81 21.00
CA THR A 84 25.95 1.42 22.04
C THR A 84 26.87 0.40 21.39
N GLU A 85 27.88 0.99 20.76
CA GLU A 85 29.16 0.39 20.44
C GLU A 85 29.57 -0.57 21.57
N SER A 86 29.89 -1.81 21.19
CA SER A 86 30.39 -2.86 22.08
C SER A 86 31.49 -2.31 22.99
N SER A 87 31.22 -2.30 24.28
CA SER A 87 32.23 -2.22 25.33
C SER A 87 33.10 -3.49 25.27
N ASP A 88 34.13 -3.51 24.41
CA ASP A 88 35.30 -4.38 24.61
C ASP A 88 36.28 -3.62 25.52
N ALA A 89 35.89 -3.53 26.79
CA ALA A 89 36.74 -3.06 27.86
C ALA A 89 37.13 -4.25 28.71
N ALA A 90 38.37 -4.72 28.50
CA ALA A 90 39.25 -5.36 29.46
C ALA A 90 38.66 -6.41 30.43
N SER A 91 38.96 -7.68 30.18
CA SER A 91 39.50 -8.62 31.18
C SER A 91 39.63 -10.03 30.57
N SER A 92 40.86 -10.50 30.36
CA SER A 92 41.54 -11.47 31.24
C SER A 92 42.83 -11.99 30.61
#